data_AF-A0A4V6MU28-F1
#
_entry.id   AF-A0A4V6MU28-F1
#
_cell.length_a   1.000
_cell.length_b   1.000
_cell.length_c   1.000
_cell.angle_alpha   90.00
_cell.angle_beta   90.00
_cell.angle_gamma   90.00
#
_symmetry.space_group_name_H-M   'P 1'
#
loop_
_entity.id
_entity.type
_entity.pdbx_description
1 polymer ?
#
loop_
_entity_poly.entity_id
_entity_poly.type
_entity_poly.pdbx_seq_one_letter_code
_entity_poly.pdbx_strand_id
1 'polypeptide(L)'
;MTEQPTTHPVAIRTAAHLATIRQHWAELLLAIETPPADVWPPRQLSHTLRSTDEEPLDVDDRAPLVLREHTAPLNLDALDAGVSIERALFDCCDTLAATVQRAPFGDPRRWNYRSPTDPGSRGHGLHWAALYIEGRVLDEDTTPEQYPGIRFDAAPFAPLPEHLLHEAARVAHQCAGRLLRTLRLDQRTTPVPDRPCPWCRGELTLHTGPDEAPTVTCSTGPSCTAPVPCTPEGRRVWEWHALPALVAALGATEQREQAPPVAA
;
A
#
# COMPACT_ATOMS: atom_id res chain seq x y z
N MET A 1 -42.41 -2.35 -4.45
CA MET A 1 -41.38 -3.31 -4.01
C MET A 1 -40.04 -2.68 -4.33
N THR A 2 -39.38 -2.12 -3.34
CA THR A 2 -38.07 -1.48 -3.50
C THR A 2 -37.04 -2.59 -3.38
N GLU A 3 -36.53 -3.09 -4.51
CA GLU A 3 -35.34 -3.95 -4.50
C GLU A 3 -34.20 -3.10 -3.93
N GLN A 4 -33.71 -3.48 -2.75
CA GLN A 4 -32.47 -2.91 -2.22
C GLN A 4 -31.34 -3.36 -3.16
N PRO A 5 -30.45 -2.46 -3.60
CA PRO A 5 -29.31 -2.85 -4.40
C PRO A 5 -28.45 -3.81 -3.58
N THR A 6 -28.41 -5.08 -3.96
CA THR A 6 -27.52 -6.06 -3.37
C THR A 6 -26.11 -5.74 -3.84
N THR A 7 -25.33 -5.04 -3.00
CA THR A 7 -23.93 -4.74 -3.30
C THR A 7 -23.17 -6.04 -3.53
N HIS A 8 -22.64 -6.22 -4.74
CA HIS A 8 -21.98 -7.46 -5.14
C HIS A 8 -20.68 -7.66 -4.33
N PRO A 9 -20.38 -8.86 -3.79
CA PRO A 9 -19.19 -9.07 -2.96
C PRO A 9 -17.88 -8.79 -3.69
N VAL A 10 -17.85 -8.96 -5.02
CA VAL A 10 -16.69 -8.55 -5.83
C VAL A 10 -16.52 -7.03 -5.81
N ALA A 11 -17.60 -6.25 -5.92
CA ALA A 11 -17.53 -4.80 -5.92
C ALA A 11 -16.92 -4.26 -4.62
N ILE A 12 -17.33 -4.81 -3.47
CA ILE A 12 -16.79 -4.43 -2.15
C ILE A 12 -15.29 -4.71 -2.07
N ARG A 13 -14.84 -5.89 -2.52
CA ARG A 13 -13.41 -6.22 -2.54
C ARG A 13 -12.61 -5.34 -3.50
N THR A 14 -13.17 -5.03 -4.67
CA THR A 14 -12.56 -4.11 -5.63
C THR A 14 -12.40 -2.71 -5.01
N ALA A 15 -13.43 -2.19 -4.35
CA ALA A 15 -13.38 -0.92 -3.64
C ALA A 15 -12.31 -0.93 -2.53
N ALA A 16 -12.19 -2.01 -1.77
CA ALA A 16 -11.13 -2.16 -0.77
C ALA A 16 -9.72 -2.10 -1.38
N HIS A 17 -9.49 -2.78 -2.51
CA HIS A 17 -8.20 -2.70 -3.22
C HIS A 17 -7.90 -1.29 -3.74
N LEU A 18 -8.90 -0.56 -4.26
CA LEU A 18 -8.75 0.82 -4.69
C LEU A 18 -8.47 1.75 -3.51
N ALA A 19 -9.09 1.53 -2.36
CA ALA A 19 -8.80 2.25 -1.12
C ALA A 19 -7.35 2.02 -0.65
N THR A 20 -6.85 0.77 -0.66
CA THR A 20 -5.44 0.46 -0.39
C THR A 20 -4.51 1.24 -1.31
N ILE A 21 -4.83 1.29 -2.61
CA ILE A 21 -4.03 2.04 -3.59
C ILE A 21 -4.00 3.53 -3.22
N ARG A 22 -5.17 4.14 -2.93
CA ARG A 22 -5.26 5.55 -2.55
C ARG A 22 -4.49 5.85 -1.26
N GLN A 23 -4.54 4.95 -0.28
CA GLN A 23 -3.87 5.12 1.02
C GLN A 23 -2.34 5.10 0.89
N HIS A 24 -1.78 4.15 0.14
CA HIS A 24 -0.33 3.95 0.06
C HIS A 24 0.32 4.65 -1.14
N TRP A 25 -0.44 5.38 -1.96
CA TRP A 25 0.11 6.05 -3.14
C TRP A 25 1.22 7.07 -2.78
N ALA A 26 1.01 7.87 -1.74
CA ALA A 26 2.01 8.85 -1.29
C ALA A 26 3.32 8.16 -0.82
N GLU A 27 3.21 7.01 -0.16
CA GLU A 27 4.38 6.23 0.27
C GLU A 27 5.16 5.69 -0.93
N LEU A 28 4.48 5.29 -2.01
CA LEU A 28 5.14 4.87 -3.24
C LEU A 28 5.89 6.04 -3.88
N LEU A 29 5.27 7.22 -3.95
CA LEU A 29 5.93 8.41 -4.49
C LEU A 29 7.18 8.79 -3.67
N LEU A 30 7.12 8.67 -2.34
CA LEU A 30 8.29 8.86 -1.49
C LEU A 30 9.35 7.77 -1.70
N ALA A 31 8.92 6.53 -1.97
CA ALA A 31 9.82 5.41 -2.22
C ALA A 31 10.64 5.58 -3.50
N ILE A 32 10.14 6.31 -4.51
CA ILE A 32 10.89 6.65 -5.74
C ILE A 32 12.14 7.49 -5.42
N GLU A 33 11.99 8.41 -4.48
CA GLU A 33 13.05 9.36 -4.06
C GLU A 33 13.95 8.80 -2.95
N THR A 34 13.76 7.55 -2.53
CA THR A 34 14.50 6.95 -1.42
C THR A 34 15.21 5.68 -1.91
N PRO A 35 16.52 5.49 -1.67
CA PRO A 35 17.19 4.27 -2.07
C PRO A 35 16.50 3.03 -1.46
N PRO A 36 16.49 1.90 -2.16
CA PRO A 36 16.00 0.65 -1.60
C PRO A 36 16.81 0.30 -0.36
N ALA A 37 16.16 0.20 0.80
CA ALA A 37 16.82 -0.21 2.03
C ALA A 37 16.81 -1.73 2.10
N ASP A 38 17.96 -2.36 1.89
CA ASP A 38 18.13 -3.82 2.02
C ASP A 38 18.37 -4.29 3.46
N VAL A 39 18.31 -3.40 4.44
CA VAL A 39 18.68 -3.72 5.83
C VAL A 39 17.50 -3.56 6.77
N TRP A 40 17.30 -4.61 7.58
CA TRP A 40 16.48 -4.63 8.77
C TRP A 40 16.78 -3.42 9.69
N PRO A 41 15.77 -2.77 10.29
CA PRO A 41 14.35 -3.15 10.31
C PRO A 41 13.56 -2.68 9.08
N PRO A 42 12.45 -3.36 8.74
CA PRO A 42 11.50 -2.90 7.72
C PRO A 42 11.04 -1.45 7.98
N ARG A 43 10.75 -0.68 6.93
CA ARG A 43 10.32 0.74 7.03
C ARG A 43 9.11 0.97 7.95
N GLN A 44 8.21 -0.01 8.08
CA GLN A 44 7.08 0.06 9.02
C GLN A 44 7.52 0.11 10.49
N LEU A 45 8.68 -0.45 10.82
CA LEU A 45 9.23 -0.51 12.16
C LEU A 45 10.32 0.55 12.41
N SER A 46 10.85 1.21 11.38
CA SER A 46 11.94 2.18 11.55
C SER A 46 11.54 3.40 12.38
N HIS A 47 10.29 3.86 12.29
CA HIS A 47 9.79 4.97 13.12
C HIS A 47 9.59 4.59 14.59
N THR A 48 9.28 3.32 14.89
CA THR A 48 9.09 2.82 16.26
C THR A 48 10.38 2.29 16.90
N LEU A 49 11.39 1.94 16.10
CA LEU A 49 12.65 1.35 16.55
C LEU A 49 13.84 2.31 16.52
N ARG A 50 13.66 3.55 16.04
CA ARG A 50 14.66 4.61 16.21
C ARG A 50 14.74 5.02 17.68
N SER A 51 15.93 4.87 18.26
CA SER A 51 16.29 5.58 19.50
C SER A 51 16.15 7.08 19.27
N THR A 52 15.59 7.81 20.23
CA THR A 52 15.24 9.25 20.16
C THR A 52 16.43 10.21 19.99
N ASP A 53 17.61 9.73 19.58
CA ASP A 53 18.89 10.45 19.57
C ASP A 53 19.44 10.69 18.15
N GLU A 54 18.60 11.03 17.17
CA GLU A 54 19.10 11.54 15.88
C GLU A 54 18.76 13.02 15.68
N GLU A 55 19.80 13.76 15.30
CA GLU A 55 19.88 15.21 15.15
C GLU A 55 18.78 15.82 14.28
N PRO A 56 18.38 17.08 14.57
CA PRO A 56 17.41 17.79 13.76
C PRO A 56 17.95 17.97 12.34
N LEU A 57 17.17 17.52 11.35
CA LEU A 57 17.39 17.85 9.94
C LEU A 57 17.28 19.36 9.77
N ASP A 58 18.42 20.00 9.53
CA ASP A 58 18.52 21.42 9.23
C ASP A 58 18.03 21.64 7.79
N VAL A 59 16.89 22.32 7.65
CA VAL A 59 16.26 22.63 6.35
C VAL A 59 16.49 24.11 6.06
N ASP A 60 17.75 24.48 5.86
CA ASP A 60 18.12 25.82 5.41
C ASP A 60 18.46 25.83 3.90
N ASP A 61 18.01 26.90 3.26
CA ASP A 61 18.22 27.31 1.86
C ASP A 61 17.33 26.74 0.74
N ARG A 62 16.11 27.31 0.63
CA ARG A 62 15.35 27.33 -0.63
C ARG A 62 15.82 28.47 -1.54
N ALA A 63 16.76 28.15 -2.44
CA ALA A 63 17.19 29.00 -3.55
C ALA A 63 16.12 29.10 -4.67
N PRO A 64 16.14 30.16 -5.52
CA PRO A 64 15.05 30.51 -6.43
C PRO A 64 14.95 29.58 -7.66
N LEU A 65 13.75 29.56 -8.26
CA LEU A 65 13.27 28.60 -9.27
C LEU A 65 14.15 28.52 -10.53
N VAL A 66 15.15 27.63 -10.51
CA VAL A 66 15.79 27.06 -11.70
C VAL A 66 14.91 25.91 -12.19
N LEU A 67 14.89 25.68 -13.51
CA LEU A 67 14.34 24.48 -14.15
C LEU A 67 14.72 23.27 -13.30
N ARG A 68 13.75 22.60 -12.66
CA ARG A 68 14.04 21.51 -11.72
C ARG A 68 14.77 20.41 -12.49
N GLU A 69 16.08 20.32 -12.29
CA GLU A 69 16.81 19.07 -12.41
C GLU A 69 16.11 18.11 -11.43
N HIS A 70 15.18 17.31 -11.96
CA HIS A 70 14.61 16.23 -11.20
C HIS A 70 15.77 15.30 -10.88
N THR A 71 16.14 15.22 -9.60
CA THR A 71 17.11 14.24 -9.13
C THR A 71 16.73 12.90 -9.71
N ALA A 72 17.72 12.18 -10.26
CA ALA A 72 17.45 10.88 -10.83
C ALA A 72 16.77 9.99 -9.77
N PRO A 73 15.72 9.25 -10.14
CA PRO A 73 14.99 8.40 -9.20
C PRO A 73 15.95 7.44 -8.51
N LEU A 74 15.91 7.40 -7.19
CA LEU A 74 16.81 6.59 -6.37
C LEU A 74 16.33 5.13 -6.26
N ASN A 75 15.08 4.87 -6.65
CA ASN A 75 14.49 3.54 -6.69
C ASN A 75 13.69 3.33 -8.00
N LEU A 76 14.33 2.69 -8.98
CA LEU A 76 13.73 2.41 -10.28
C LEU A 76 12.56 1.43 -10.20
N ASP A 77 12.58 0.49 -9.25
CA ASP A 77 11.49 -0.46 -9.06
C ASP A 77 10.21 0.24 -8.56
N ALA A 78 10.36 1.21 -7.66
CA ALA A 78 9.24 2.04 -7.21
C ALA A 78 8.66 2.88 -8.35
N LEU A 79 9.52 3.43 -9.21
CA LEU A 79 9.09 4.21 -10.36
C LEU A 79 8.33 3.34 -11.39
N ASP A 80 8.88 2.17 -11.75
CA ASP A 80 8.24 1.25 -12.70
C ASP A 80 6.88 0.78 -12.17
N ALA A 81 6.80 0.48 -10.86
CA ALA A 81 5.55 0.14 -10.22
C ALA A 81 4.53 1.29 -10.32
N GLY A 82 4.94 2.52 -10.01
CA GLY A 82 4.10 3.71 -10.11
C GLY A 82 3.54 3.91 -11.51
N VAL A 83 4.41 3.96 -12.52
CA VAL A 83 4.02 4.14 -13.93
C VAL A 83 3.09 3.01 -14.41
N SER A 84 3.37 1.77 -14.02
CA SER A 84 2.55 0.62 -14.39
C SER A 84 1.15 0.68 -13.75
N ILE A 85 1.05 1.06 -12.48
CA ILE A 85 -0.22 1.21 -11.77
C ILE A 85 -1.05 2.34 -12.36
N GLU A 86 -0.43 3.51 -12.62
CA GLU A 86 -1.10 4.64 -13.28
C GLU A 86 -1.67 4.25 -14.63
N ARG A 87 -0.86 3.64 -15.49
CA ARG A 87 -1.31 3.19 -16.81
C ARG A 87 -2.51 2.25 -16.68
N ALA A 88 -2.40 1.23 -15.84
CA ALA A 88 -3.45 0.23 -15.67
C ALA A 88 -4.78 0.82 -15.16
N LEU A 89 -4.74 1.71 -14.15
CA LEU A 89 -5.96 2.34 -13.64
C LEU A 89 -6.56 3.32 -14.65
N PHE A 90 -5.74 4.13 -15.33
CA PHE A 90 -6.27 5.04 -16.34
C PHE A 90 -6.86 4.32 -17.56
N ASP A 91 -6.23 3.25 -18.02
CA ASP A 91 -6.76 2.46 -19.14
C ASP A 91 -8.04 1.70 -18.72
N CYS A 92 -8.14 1.29 -17.44
CA CYS A 92 -9.39 0.79 -16.87
C CYS A 92 -10.48 1.88 -16.88
N CYS A 93 -10.19 3.10 -16.43
CA CYS A 93 -11.14 4.21 -16.51
C CYS A 93 -11.64 4.46 -17.94
N ASP A 94 -10.72 4.47 -18.92
CA ASP A 94 -11.09 4.65 -20.33
C ASP A 94 -12.03 3.53 -20.81
N THR A 95 -11.76 2.29 -20.43
CA THR A 95 -12.59 1.12 -20.77
C THR A 95 -13.99 1.20 -20.16
N LEU A 96 -14.07 1.55 -18.87
CA LEU A 96 -15.34 1.72 -18.17
C LEU A 96 -16.13 2.88 -18.75
N ALA A 97 -15.49 4.04 -18.92
CA ALA A 97 -16.10 5.23 -19.49
C ALA A 97 -16.65 4.98 -20.89
N ALA A 98 -15.96 4.19 -21.72
CA ALA A 98 -16.40 3.88 -23.08
C ALA A 98 -17.69 3.05 -23.09
N THR A 99 -17.94 2.29 -22.03
CA THR A 99 -19.05 1.34 -21.96
C THR A 99 -20.24 1.89 -21.20
N VAL A 100 -20.03 2.51 -20.04
CA VAL A 100 -21.13 2.84 -19.10
C VAL A 100 -21.43 4.32 -18.98
N GLN A 101 -20.57 5.21 -19.47
CA GLN A 101 -20.76 6.64 -19.30
C GLN A 101 -21.84 7.20 -20.23
N ARG A 102 -22.82 7.89 -19.64
CA ARG A 102 -23.89 8.62 -20.36
C ARG A 102 -23.91 10.11 -20.02
N ALA A 103 -23.14 10.51 -19.01
CA ALA A 103 -23.08 11.86 -18.50
C ALA A 103 -22.77 12.88 -19.62
N PRO A 104 -23.51 13.99 -19.68
CA PRO A 104 -23.32 15.01 -20.71
C PRO A 104 -21.93 15.67 -20.59
N PHE A 105 -21.53 16.40 -21.62
CA PHE A 105 -20.27 17.15 -21.58
C PHE A 105 -20.35 18.24 -20.49
N GLY A 106 -19.29 18.40 -19.71
CA GLY A 106 -19.24 19.34 -18.58
C GLY A 106 -19.77 18.79 -17.26
N ASP A 107 -20.31 17.57 -17.21
CA ASP A 107 -20.63 16.91 -15.93
C ASP A 107 -19.32 16.60 -15.18
N PRO A 108 -19.15 17.05 -13.91
CA PRO A 108 -17.92 16.83 -13.15
C PRO A 108 -17.63 15.36 -12.84
N ARG A 109 -18.64 14.48 -12.91
CA ARG A 109 -18.49 13.04 -12.69
C ARG A 109 -17.97 12.32 -13.93
N ARG A 110 -17.96 12.99 -15.08
CA ARG A 110 -17.56 12.43 -16.35
C ARG A 110 -16.05 12.21 -16.37
N TRP A 111 -15.64 11.01 -16.79
CA TRP A 111 -14.28 10.75 -17.22
C TRP A 111 -14.03 11.36 -18.60
N ASN A 112 -13.07 12.27 -18.66
CA ASN A 112 -12.62 12.94 -19.87
C ASN A 112 -11.36 12.26 -20.38
N TYR A 113 -11.45 11.69 -21.58
CA TYR A 113 -10.30 11.06 -22.24
C TYR A 113 -9.17 12.05 -22.50
N ARG A 114 -7.95 11.54 -22.49
CA ARG A 114 -6.79 12.32 -22.91
C ARG A 114 -6.88 12.68 -24.40
N SER A 115 -6.41 13.87 -24.74
CA SER A 115 -6.18 14.32 -26.11
C SER A 115 -4.71 14.76 -26.26
N PRO A 116 -4.23 15.02 -27.49
CA PRO A 116 -2.86 15.52 -27.69
C PRO A 116 -2.53 16.82 -26.94
N THR A 117 -3.54 17.64 -26.63
CA THR A 117 -3.36 18.98 -26.02
C THR A 117 -3.93 19.09 -24.61
N ASP A 118 -4.59 18.04 -24.11
CA ASP A 118 -5.26 18.04 -22.81
C ASP A 118 -5.12 16.64 -22.17
N PRO A 119 -4.53 16.51 -20.97
CA PRO A 119 -4.47 15.23 -20.28
C PRO A 119 -5.85 14.67 -19.90
N GLY A 120 -6.91 15.48 -19.94
CA GLY A 120 -8.25 15.09 -19.53
C GLY A 120 -8.30 14.77 -18.04
N SER A 121 -9.13 13.80 -17.65
CA SER A 121 -9.26 13.39 -16.25
C SER A 121 -7.98 12.78 -15.66
N ARG A 122 -7.02 12.36 -16.50
CA ARG A 122 -5.70 11.90 -16.03
C ARG A 122 -4.91 13.01 -15.33
N GLY A 123 -5.21 14.29 -15.64
CA GLY A 123 -4.59 15.45 -14.98
C GLY A 123 -4.95 15.59 -13.49
N HIS A 124 -6.02 14.94 -13.02
CA HIS A 124 -6.39 14.90 -11.60
C HIS A 124 -5.62 13.82 -10.81
N GLY A 125 -4.81 12.99 -11.48
CA GLY A 125 -3.97 11.98 -10.86
C GLY A 125 -4.68 10.68 -10.49
N LEU A 126 -3.91 9.76 -9.90
CA LEU A 126 -4.36 8.40 -9.60
C LEU A 126 -5.53 8.34 -8.62
N HIS A 127 -5.56 9.23 -7.63
CA HIS A 127 -6.62 9.27 -6.63
C HIS A 127 -8.00 9.42 -7.28
N TRP A 128 -8.12 10.32 -8.27
CA TRP A 128 -9.35 10.51 -9.02
C TRP A 128 -9.72 9.30 -9.86
N ALA A 129 -8.74 8.67 -10.53
CA ALA A 129 -8.99 7.43 -11.29
C ALA A 129 -9.53 6.30 -10.40
N ALA A 130 -8.96 6.12 -9.21
CA ALA A 130 -9.42 5.12 -8.26
C ALA A 130 -10.86 5.39 -7.80
N LEU A 131 -11.21 6.63 -7.46
CA LEU A 131 -12.59 7.00 -7.11
C LEU A 131 -13.58 6.80 -8.27
N TYR A 132 -13.17 7.14 -9.49
CA TYR A 132 -14.01 6.92 -10.66
C TYR A 132 -14.34 5.43 -10.85
N ILE A 133 -13.34 4.55 -10.78
CA ILE A 133 -13.55 3.10 -10.87
C ILE A 133 -14.41 2.62 -9.71
N GLU A 134 -14.12 3.06 -8.48
CA GLU A 134 -14.85 2.70 -7.26
C GLU A 134 -16.36 3.01 -7.39
N GLY A 135 -16.70 4.23 -7.82
CA GLY A 135 -18.10 4.60 -8.03
C GLY A 135 -18.79 3.76 -9.10
N ARG A 136 -18.08 3.34 -10.16
CA ARG A 136 -18.67 2.47 -11.19
C ARG A 136 -18.87 1.04 -10.72
N VAL A 137 -17.95 0.47 -9.94
CA VAL A 137 -18.12 -0.90 -9.43
C VAL A 137 -19.17 -0.98 -8.32
N LEU A 138 -19.41 0.12 -7.59
CA LEU A 138 -20.46 0.23 -6.58
C LEU A 138 -21.81 0.70 -7.15
N ASP A 139 -21.94 0.78 -8.47
CA ASP A 139 -23.14 1.24 -9.18
C ASP A 139 -23.63 2.64 -8.75
N GLU A 140 -22.71 3.53 -8.38
CA GLU A 140 -23.02 4.94 -8.08
C GLU A 140 -23.52 5.67 -9.33
N ASP A 141 -24.53 6.52 -9.15
CA ASP A 141 -25.17 7.33 -10.21
C ASP A 141 -25.80 6.51 -11.35
N THR A 142 -26.25 5.29 -11.06
CA THR A 142 -26.96 4.41 -12.03
C THR A 142 -28.48 4.61 -12.03
N THR A 143 -29.00 5.44 -11.14
CA THR A 143 -30.40 5.86 -11.10
C THR A 143 -30.56 7.31 -11.55
N PRO A 144 -31.65 7.67 -12.26
CA PRO A 144 -31.89 9.06 -12.63
C PRO A 144 -32.03 9.96 -11.40
N GLU A 145 -31.33 11.09 -11.40
CA GLU A 145 -31.36 12.05 -10.31
C GLU A 145 -32.73 12.75 -10.20
N GLN A 146 -33.13 13.00 -8.95
CA GLN A 146 -34.36 13.71 -8.64
C GLN A 146 -34.03 14.90 -7.76
N TYR A 147 -34.14 16.10 -8.31
CA TYR A 147 -34.07 17.34 -7.56
C TYR A 147 -35.48 17.94 -7.44
N PRO A 148 -35.79 18.66 -6.34
CA PRO A 148 -37.06 19.37 -6.24
C PRO A 148 -37.27 20.29 -7.46
N GLY A 149 -38.28 19.98 -8.28
CA GLY A 149 -38.63 20.75 -9.48
C GLY A 149 -37.84 20.43 -10.75
N ILE A 150 -36.84 19.54 -10.71
CA ILE A 150 -36.07 19.12 -11.88
C ILE A 150 -35.93 17.59 -11.86
N ARG A 151 -36.47 16.95 -12.90
CA ARG A 151 -36.34 15.50 -13.09
C ARG A 151 -35.41 15.24 -14.27
N PHE A 152 -34.42 14.38 -14.05
CA PHE A 152 -33.61 13.84 -15.13
C PHE A 152 -34.22 12.53 -15.62
N ASP A 153 -34.29 12.38 -16.94
CA ASP A 153 -34.93 11.21 -17.57
C ASP A 153 -33.97 10.02 -17.68
N ALA A 154 -32.66 10.26 -17.55
CA ALA A 154 -31.61 9.26 -17.66
C ALA A 154 -30.62 9.37 -16.51
N ALA A 155 -30.11 8.22 -16.06
CA ALA A 155 -28.99 8.15 -15.15
C ALA A 155 -27.69 8.59 -15.86
N PRO A 156 -26.78 9.31 -15.18
CA PRO A 156 -25.47 9.68 -15.72
C PRO A 156 -24.61 8.49 -16.13
N PHE A 157 -24.84 7.31 -15.54
CA PHE A 157 -24.14 6.08 -15.88
C PHE A 157 -25.10 4.90 -16.04
N ALA A 158 -24.73 3.95 -16.91
CA ALA A 158 -25.36 2.63 -16.96
C ALA A 158 -24.83 1.75 -15.82
N PRO A 159 -25.61 0.76 -15.35
CA PRO A 159 -25.10 -0.30 -14.48
C PRO A 159 -23.90 -1.01 -15.12
N LEU A 160 -22.92 -1.39 -14.31
CA LEU A 160 -21.70 -1.99 -14.82
C LEU A 160 -21.95 -3.45 -15.27
N PRO A 161 -21.64 -3.81 -16.54
CA PRO A 161 -21.72 -5.21 -16.98
C PRO A 161 -20.79 -6.12 -16.16
N GLU A 162 -21.24 -7.33 -15.84
CA GLU A 162 -20.51 -8.26 -14.96
C GLU A 162 -19.07 -8.56 -15.42
N HIS A 163 -18.84 -8.69 -16.73
CA HIS A 163 -17.50 -8.92 -17.27
C HIS A 163 -16.55 -7.75 -17.00
N LEU A 164 -17.05 -6.51 -17.03
CA LEU A 164 -16.25 -5.33 -16.69
C LEU A 164 -16.07 -5.18 -15.18
N LEU A 165 -17.02 -5.63 -14.36
CA LEU A 165 -16.83 -5.72 -12.91
C LEU A 165 -15.67 -6.66 -12.55
N HIS A 166 -15.63 -7.85 -13.17
CA HIS A 166 -14.53 -8.79 -12.97
C HIS A 166 -13.19 -8.28 -13.52
N GLU A 167 -13.22 -7.58 -14.65
CA GLU A 167 -12.02 -6.96 -15.22
C GLU A 167 -11.47 -5.85 -14.31
N ALA A 168 -12.33 -4.94 -13.84
CA ALA A 168 -11.96 -3.90 -12.89
C ALA A 168 -11.43 -4.49 -11.57
N ALA A 169 -12.06 -5.57 -11.08
CA ALA A 169 -11.60 -6.29 -9.90
C ALA A 169 -10.19 -6.87 -10.08
N ARG A 170 -9.94 -7.50 -11.24
CA ARG A 170 -8.63 -8.07 -11.58
C ARG A 170 -7.56 -6.99 -11.67
N VAL A 171 -7.85 -5.86 -12.33
CA VAL A 171 -6.92 -4.72 -12.44
C VAL A 171 -6.62 -4.14 -11.06
N ALA A 172 -7.63 -3.82 -10.26
CA ALA A 172 -7.45 -3.27 -8.93
C ALA A 172 -6.65 -4.21 -8.01
N HIS A 173 -6.94 -5.50 -8.04
CA HIS A 173 -6.21 -6.52 -7.29
C HIS A 173 -4.73 -6.59 -7.69
N GLN A 174 -4.44 -6.60 -9.00
CA GLN A 174 -3.07 -6.64 -9.51
C GLN A 174 -2.28 -5.38 -9.15
N CYS A 175 -2.91 -4.20 -9.26
CA CYS A 175 -2.31 -2.92 -8.88
C CYS A 175 -2.03 -2.85 -7.37
N ALA A 176 -3.01 -3.21 -6.53
CA ALA A 176 -2.83 -3.23 -5.07
C ALA A 176 -1.73 -4.21 -4.65
N GLY A 177 -1.72 -5.43 -5.22
CA GLY A 177 -0.68 -6.41 -4.96
C GLY A 177 0.71 -5.93 -5.40
N ARG A 178 0.82 -5.25 -6.55
CA ARG A 178 2.08 -4.66 -7.01
C ARG A 178 2.55 -3.57 -6.05
N LEU A 179 1.66 -2.64 -5.68
CA LEU A 179 1.94 -1.55 -4.74
C LEU A 179 2.48 -2.07 -3.42
N LEU A 180 1.76 -3.01 -2.79
CA LEU A 180 2.15 -3.58 -1.50
C LEU A 180 3.49 -4.31 -1.58
N ARG A 181 3.74 -5.10 -2.64
CA ARG A 181 5.04 -5.77 -2.84
C ARG A 181 6.19 -4.79 -3.01
N THR A 182 5.99 -3.73 -3.79
CA THR A 182 7.01 -2.70 -4.03
C THR A 182 7.33 -1.94 -2.75
N LEU A 183 6.32 -1.63 -1.95
CA LEU A 183 6.48 -1.00 -0.63
C LEU A 183 6.93 -1.98 0.46
N ARG A 184 7.05 -3.28 0.14
CA ARG A 184 7.36 -4.36 1.09
C ARG A 184 6.36 -4.42 2.26
N LEU A 185 5.10 -4.09 2.00
CA LEU A 185 3.95 -4.18 2.93
C LEU A 185 3.10 -5.44 2.67
N ASP A 186 3.50 -6.27 1.71
CA ASP A 186 2.89 -7.56 1.44
C ASP A 186 3.11 -8.53 2.60
N GLN A 187 2.23 -9.54 2.71
CA GLN A 187 2.40 -10.57 3.72
C GLN A 187 3.72 -11.31 3.46
N ARG A 188 4.68 -11.15 4.36
CA ARG A 188 6.04 -11.65 4.20
C ARG A 188 6.46 -12.41 5.42
N THR A 189 7.11 -13.54 5.15
CA THR A 189 7.86 -14.31 6.12
C THR A 189 9.32 -14.16 5.73
N THR A 190 10.08 -13.37 6.47
CA THR A 190 11.49 -13.07 6.19
C THR A 190 12.37 -13.55 7.33
N PRO A 191 13.45 -14.30 7.07
CA PRO A 191 14.44 -14.56 8.10
C PRO A 191 15.05 -13.24 8.56
N VAL A 192 15.35 -13.10 9.84
CA VAL A 192 16.07 -11.94 10.37
C VAL A 192 17.57 -12.23 10.16
N PRO A 193 18.21 -11.65 9.13
CA PRO A 193 19.58 -12.03 8.77
C PRO A 193 20.55 -11.64 9.88
N ASP A 194 21.55 -12.50 10.11
CA ASP A 194 22.67 -12.28 11.03
C ASP A 194 22.28 -11.97 12.49
N ARG A 195 21.03 -12.22 12.87
CA ARG A 195 20.51 -11.96 14.22
C ARG A 195 19.82 -13.21 14.79
N PRO A 196 20.59 -14.14 15.38
CA PRO A 196 20.03 -15.33 15.97
C PRO A 196 19.26 -14.99 17.26
N CYS A 197 18.34 -15.87 17.65
CA CYS A 197 17.55 -15.74 18.87
C CYS A 197 18.45 -15.57 20.10
N PRO A 198 18.29 -14.51 20.92
CA PRO A 198 19.14 -14.26 22.10
C PRO A 198 19.17 -15.40 23.12
N TRP A 199 18.11 -16.22 23.17
CA TRP A 199 17.93 -17.26 24.18
C TRP A 199 18.41 -18.64 23.74
N CYS A 200 18.37 -18.95 22.44
CA CYS A 200 18.67 -20.30 21.95
C CYS A 200 19.53 -20.33 20.69
N ARG A 201 19.94 -19.16 20.19
CA ARG A 201 20.71 -18.97 18.95
C ARG A 201 20.03 -19.48 17.66
N GLY A 202 18.77 -19.91 17.73
CA GLY A 202 18.02 -20.35 16.55
C GLY A 202 17.66 -19.21 15.61
N GLU A 203 17.36 -19.54 14.36
CA GLU A 203 16.93 -18.58 13.35
C GLU A 203 15.60 -17.93 13.75
N LEU A 204 15.53 -16.61 13.61
CA LEU A 204 14.33 -15.82 13.80
C LEU A 204 13.70 -15.50 12.46
N THR A 205 12.38 -15.50 12.40
CA THR A 205 11.62 -15.18 11.20
C THR A 205 10.59 -14.11 11.53
N LEU A 206 10.67 -12.95 10.86
CA LEU A 206 9.67 -11.89 10.92
C LEU A 206 8.52 -12.21 9.97
N HIS A 207 7.31 -12.14 10.50
CA HIS A 207 6.06 -12.16 9.76
C HIS A 207 5.46 -10.74 9.77
N THR A 208 5.28 -10.15 8.61
CA THR A 208 4.55 -8.88 8.40
C THR A 208 3.36 -9.14 7.51
N GLY A 209 2.29 -8.35 7.64
CA GLY A 209 1.15 -8.36 6.73
C GLY A 209 0.46 -7.00 6.69
N PRO A 210 -0.35 -6.73 5.65
CA PRO A 210 -1.01 -5.43 5.48
C PRO A 210 -2.05 -5.14 6.58
N ASP A 211 -2.73 -6.18 7.09
CA ASP A 211 -3.76 -6.08 8.13
C ASP A 211 -3.38 -6.85 9.41
N GLU A 212 -2.13 -7.32 9.51
CA GLU A 212 -1.64 -8.13 10.61
C GLU A 212 -0.49 -7.41 11.32
N ALA A 213 -0.60 -7.27 12.64
CA ALA A 213 0.49 -6.71 13.43
C ALA A 213 1.73 -7.61 13.29
N PRO A 214 2.93 -7.04 13.12
CA PRO A 214 4.10 -7.85 12.86
C PRO A 214 4.39 -8.78 14.05
N THR A 215 4.79 -10.00 13.72
CA THR A 215 5.17 -11.02 14.71
C THR A 215 6.51 -11.61 14.34
N VAL A 216 7.30 -12.03 15.32
CA VAL A 216 8.54 -12.77 15.07
C VAL A 216 8.39 -14.16 15.64
N THR A 217 8.83 -15.19 14.93
CA THR A 217 8.89 -16.57 15.43
C THR A 217 10.31 -17.09 15.50
N CYS A 218 10.59 -17.99 16.45
CA CYS A 218 11.85 -18.70 16.53
C CYS A 218 11.72 -20.14 16.01
N SER A 219 12.64 -20.53 15.12
CA SER A 219 12.70 -21.88 14.52
C SER A 219 12.91 -23.01 15.53
N THR A 220 13.57 -22.75 16.67
CA THR A 220 13.85 -23.75 17.73
C THR A 220 12.60 -24.23 18.47
N GLY A 221 11.47 -23.51 18.34
CA GLY A 221 10.19 -23.96 18.86
C GLY A 221 10.14 -24.06 20.40
N PRO A 222 9.58 -25.14 20.98
CA PRO A 222 9.29 -25.23 22.41
C PRO A 222 10.55 -25.34 23.27
N SER A 223 11.67 -25.76 22.66
CA SER A 223 12.98 -25.86 23.31
C SER A 223 13.64 -24.49 23.53
N CYS A 224 13.08 -23.42 22.96
CA CYS A 224 13.53 -22.06 23.21
C CYS A 224 13.04 -21.56 24.59
N THR A 225 13.98 -21.08 25.40
CA THR A 225 13.76 -20.56 26.76
C THR A 225 13.28 -19.10 26.79
N ALA A 226 12.91 -18.53 25.64
CA ALA A 226 12.41 -17.17 25.55
C ALA A 226 11.14 -16.96 26.40
N PRO A 227 11.01 -15.83 27.11
CA PRO A 227 9.89 -15.55 28.00
C PRO A 227 8.64 -15.05 27.22
N VAL A 228 8.22 -15.79 26.20
CA VAL A 228 7.04 -15.46 25.36
C VAL A 228 6.17 -16.68 25.13
N PRO A 229 4.87 -16.53 24.82
CA PRO A 229 3.98 -17.65 24.53
C PRO A 229 4.47 -18.53 23.36
N CYS A 230 4.01 -19.78 23.34
CA CYS A 230 4.12 -20.64 22.15
C CYS A 230 2.81 -20.60 21.36
N THR A 231 2.89 -20.63 20.03
CA THR A 231 1.72 -20.91 19.19
C THR A 231 1.24 -22.34 19.35
N PRO A 232 0.02 -22.67 18.85
CA PRO A 232 -0.46 -24.05 18.76
C PRO A 232 0.51 -25.01 18.04
N GLU A 233 1.30 -24.51 17.09
CA GLU A 233 2.33 -25.25 16.36
C GLU A 233 3.66 -25.39 17.14
N GLY A 234 3.69 -24.93 18.39
CA GLY A 234 4.83 -25.06 19.30
C GLY A 234 5.95 -24.05 19.08
N ARG A 235 5.75 -22.99 18.28
CA ARG A 235 6.78 -21.97 18.03
C ARG A 235 6.70 -20.85 19.06
N ARG A 236 7.85 -20.37 19.57
CA ARG A 236 7.88 -19.13 20.37
C ARG A 236 7.56 -17.95 19.47
N VAL A 237 6.63 -17.10 19.90
CA VAL A 237 6.16 -15.96 19.11
C VAL A 237 6.23 -14.67 19.92
N TRP A 238 6.87 -13.67 19.33
CA TRP A 238 6.84 -12.30 19.80
C TRP A 238 5.79 -11.56 18.98
N GLU A 239 4.64 -11.31 19.60
CA GLU A 239 3.62 -10.41 19.05
C GLU A 239 4.06 -8.94 19.18
N TRP A 240 3.33 -8.04 18.54
CA TRP A 240 3.62 -6.60 18.49
C TRP A 240 4.11 -6.01 19.82
N HIS A 241 3.38 -6.28 20.92
CA HIS A 241 3.70 -5.74 22.24
C HIS A 241 5.02 -6.29 22.83
N ALA A 242 5.50 -7.44 22.37
CA ALA A 242 6.72 -8.11 22.83
C ALA A 242 7.93 -7.83 21.93
N LEU A 243 7.73 -7.23 20.75
CA LEU A 243 8.80 -6.88 19.82
C LEU A 243 9.85 -5.92 20.41
N PRO A 244 9.49 -4.87 21.18
CA PRO A 244 10.50 -3.98 21.77
C PRO A 244 11.48 -4.72 22.70
N ALA A 245 10.98 -5.70 23.47
CA ALA A 245 11.82 -6.52 24.34
C ALA A 245 12.78 -7.44 23.56
N LEU A 246 12.31 -7.99 22.42
CA LEU A 246 13.16 -8.75 21.51
C LEU A 246 14.28 -7.87 20.91
N VAL A 247 13.94 -6.67 20.45
CA VAL A 247 14.91 -5.73 19.86
C VAL A 247 15.96 -5.33 20.89
N ALA A 248 15.55 -5.02 22.13
CA ALA A 248 16.48 -4.71 23.21
C ALA A 248 17.44 -5.89 23.51
N ALA A 249 16.92 -7.13 23.52
CA ALA A 249 17.74 -8.32 23.76
C ALA A 249 18.73 -8.62 22.61
N LEU A 250 18.32 -8.39 21.36
CA LEU A 250 19.20 -8.49 20.19
C LEU A 250 20.32 -7.45 20.26
N GLY A 251 19.99 -6.18 20.53
CA GLY A 251 20.98 -5.11 20.68
C GLY A 251 21.98 -5.38 21.81
N ALA A 252 21.54 -5.92 22.95
CA ALA A 252 22.43 -6.31 24.04
C ALA A 252 23.37 -7.47 23.67
N THR A 253 22.96 -8.37 22.78
CA THR A 253 23.79 -9.49 22.30
C THR A 253 24.85 -8.97 21.33
N GLU A 254 24.47 -8.11 20.40
CA GLU A 254 25.38 -7.46 19.45
C GLU A 254 26.46 -6.64 20.17
N GLN A 255 26.09 -5.87 21.20
CA GLN A 255 27.06 -5.12 22.01
C GLN A 255 28.06 -6.01 22.74
N ARG A 256 27.66 -7.20 23.19
CA ARG A 256 28.56 -8.18 23.83
C ARG A 256 29.52 -8.81 22.83
N GLU A 257 29.06 -9.07 21.62
CA GLU A 257 29.90 -9.64 20.55
C GLU A 257 30.87 -8.61 19.96
N GLN A 258 30.53 -7.32 20.01
CA GLN A 258 31.38 -6.22 19.59
C GLN A 258 32.34 -5.72 20.68
N ALA A 259 32.16 -6.12 21.94
CA ALA A 259 33.04 -5.73 23.03
C ALA A 259 34.43 -6.40 22.84
N PRO A 260 35.54 -5.64 22.85
CA PRO A 260 36.88 -6.20 22.70
C PRO A 260 37.20 -7.14 23.87
N PRO A 261 37.97 -8.23 23.65
CA PRO A 261 38.34 -9.13 24.73
C PRO A 261 39.13 -8.35 25.80
N VAL A 262 38.63 -8.37 27.03
CA VAL A 262 39.36 -7.84 28.18
C VAL A 262 40.60 -8.71 28.37
N ALA A 263 41.76 -8.17 28.02
CA ALA A 263 43.05 -8.81 28.24
C ALA A 263 43.24 -9.05 29.75
N ALA A 264 43.41 -10.31 30.13
CA ALA A 264 43.80 -10.74 31.47
C ALA A 264 45.32 -10.69 31.64
#